data_AF-A0A2G9UBI6-F1
#
_entry.id   AF-A0A2G9UBI6-F1
#
_cell.length_a   1.000
_cell.length_b   1.000
_cell.length_c   1.000
_cell.angle_alpha   90.00
_cell.angle_beta   90.00
_cell.angle_gamma   90.00
#
_symmetry.space_group_name_H-M   'P 1'
#
loop_
_entity.id
_entity.type
_entity.pdbx_description
1 polymer ?
#
loop_
_entity_poly.entity_id
_entity_poly.type
_entity_poly.pdbx_seq_one_letter_code
_entity_poly.pdbx_strand_id
1 'polypeptide(L)'
;MEEALTVIAAMSCETVFDQDGYADNNDVDRMRARFATNVSDHLTVLNAVQAFKQEKQKHAAHLKEWCSHNFLNFKNLVMVLRVRKQLRDIAVECGMQITSCGVQREKLRDVSIIDYEWVQPVLEEYRKDVKKYA
;
A
#
# COMPACT_ATOMS: atom_id res chain seq x y z
N MET A 1 -13.13 0.40 -3.18
CA MET A 1 -12.21 0.66 -4.30
C MET A 1 -10.95 1.41 -3.84
N GLU A 2 -11.06 2.44 -3.00
CA GLU A 2 -9.91 3.15 -2.39
C GLU A 2 -8.83 2.23 -1.78
N GLU A 3 -9.26 1.21 -1.05
CA GLU A 3 -8.38 0.27 -0.37
C GLU A 3 -7.73 -0.71 -1.34
N ALA A 4 -8.46 -1.15 -2.36
CA ALA A 4 -7.93 -2.03 -3.42
C ALA A 4 -6.80 -1.32 -4.19
N LEU A 5 -6.98 -0.05 -4.57
CA LEU A 5 -5.93 0.75 -5.20
C LEU A 5 -4.68 0.88 -4.30
N THR A 6 -4.85 0.86 -2.99
CA THR A 6 -3.74 0.93 -2.04
C THR A 6 -2.96 -0.38 -1.98
N VAL A 7 -3.68 -1.51 -1.93
CA VAL A 7 -3.07 -2.84 -1.96
C VAL A 7 -2.34 -3.07 -3.28
N ILE A 8 -2.97 -2.75 -4.42
CA ILE A 8 -2.38 -2.87 -5.75
C ILE A 8 -1.13 -1.98 -5.87
N ALA A 9 -1.20 -0.73 -5.41
CA ALA A 9 -0.03 0.15 -5.40
C ALA A 9 1.11 -0.41 -4.55
N ALA A 10 0.79 -0.99 -3.39
CA ALA A 10 1.79 -1.57 -2.51
C ALA A 10 2.44 -2.84 -3.08
N MET A 11 1.67 -3.67 -3.77
CA MET A 11 2.19 -4.86 -4.46
C MET A 11 2.98 -4.54 -5.73
N SER A 12 2.74 -3.37 -6.32
CA SER A 12 3.52 -2.87 -7.47
C SER A 12 4.84 -2.23 -7.05
N CYS A 13 5.07 -2.03 -5.75
CA CYS A 13 6.29 -1.45 -5.20
C CYS A 13 7.14 -2.53 -4.50
N GLU A 14 8.40 -2.21 -4.24
CA GLU A 14 9.25 -3.00 -3.35
C GLU A 14 8.71 -3.07 -1.92
N THR A 15 9.21 -4.02 -1.12
CA THR A 15 8.68 -4.35 0.20
C THR A 15 8.60 -3.11 1.10
N VAL A 16 7.42 -2.85 1.67
CA VAL A 16 7.18 -1.69 2.56
C VAL A 16 7.81 -1.87 3.94
N PHE A 17 8.14 -3.10 4.32
CA PHE A 17 8.83 -3.43 5.56
C PHE A 17 10.33 -3.57 5.29
N ASP A 18 11.16 -2.90 6.09
CA ASP A 18 12.60 -3.16 6.07
C ASP A 18 12.89 -4.47 6.80
N GLN A 19 13.65 -5.35 6.16
CA GLN A 19 14.21 -6.59 6.74
C GLN A 19 15.69 -6.43 7.05
N ASP A 20 16.38 -5.58 6.30
CA ASP A 20 17.83 -5.39 6.40
C ASP A 20 18.14 -4.36 7.49
N GLY A 21 18.51 -4.84 8.69
CA GLY A 21 19.13 -3.93 9.65
C GLY A 21 19.35 -4.40 11.09
N TYR A 22 18.73 -5.49 11.57
CA TYR A 22 18.86 -5.84 13.00
C TYR A 22 19.15 -7.32 13.25
N ALA A 23 20.07 -7.54 14.20
CA ALA A 23 20.63 -8.83 14.59
C ALA A 23 19.68 -9.72 15.42
N ASP A 24 18.46 -9.25 15.72
CA ASP A 24 17.47 -10.01 16.46
C ASP A 24 16.10 -9.94 15.77
N ASN A 25 15.72 -11.04 15.13
CA ASN A 25 14.46 -11.19 14.39
C ASN A 25 13.23 -10.96 15.29
N ASN A 26 13.37 -11.11 16.61
CA ASN A 26 12.24 -11.02 17.55
C ASN A 26 11.67 -9.60 17.68
N ASP A 27 12.48 -8.55 17.60
CA ASP A 27 12.00 -7.16 17.70
C ASP A 27 11.31 -6.69 16.42
N VAL A 28 11.78 -7.17 15.26
CA VAL A 28 11.16 -6.93 13.96
C VAL A 28 9.78 -7.56 13.92
N ASP A 29 9.65 -8.83 14.35
CA ASP A 29 8.37 -9.52 14.40
C ASP A 29 7.39 -8.87 15.38
N ARG A 30 7.88 -8.36 16.51
CA ARG A 30 7.05 -7.65 17.50
C ARG A 30 6.51 -6.33 16.98
N MET A 31 7.26 -5.58 16.18
CA MET A 31 6.76 -4.34 15.58
C MET A 31 5.88 -4.61 14.36
N ARG A 32 6.20 -5.64 13.57
CA ARG A 32 5.30 -6.13 12.52
C ARG A 32 3.97 -6.58 13.08
N ALA A 33 3.95 -7.19 14.27
CA ALA A 33 2.74 -7.59 14.96
C ALA A 33 1.76 -6.41 15.20
N ARG A 34 2.25 -5.16 15.24
CA ARG A 34 1.37 -3.97 15.36
C ARG A 34 0.53 -3.69 14.12
N PHE A 35 1.04 -4.08 12.95
CA PHE A 35 0.32 -3.96 11.68
C PHE A 35 -0.27 -5.29 11.22
N ALA A 36 0.28 -6.39 11.75
CA ALA A 36 -0.10 -7.75 11.41
C ALA A 36 -1.58 -7.96 11.73
N THR A 37 -2.26 -8.55 10.76
CA THR A 37 -3.57 -9.14 10.98
C THR A 37 -3.42 -10.63 10.84
N ASN A 38 -4.10 -11.41 11.68
CA ASN A 38 -4.17 -12.88 11.56
C ASN A 38 -4.95 -13.33 10.30
N VAL A 39 -5.21 -12.42 9.36
CA VAL A 39 -6.22 -12.55 8.31
C VAL A 39 -5.59 -12.52 6.91
N SER A 40 -4.61 -11.65 6.64
CA SER A 40 -3.88 -11.62 5.35
C SER A 40 -2.68 -10.66 5.37
N ASP A 41 -1.59 -11.00 4.68
CA ASP A 41 -0.43 -10.12 4.47
C ASP A 41 -0.78 -8.82 3.73
N HIS A 42 -1.75 -8.88 2.80
CA HIS A 42 -2.22 -7.69 2.08
C HIS A 42 -2.91 -6.69 3.01
N LEU A 43 -3.63 -7.19 4.02
CA LEU A 43 -4.26 -6.34 5.03
C LEU A 43 -3.21 -5.73 5.96
N THR A 44 -2.14 -6.46 6.27
CA THR A 44 -1.00 -5.96 7.04
C THR A 44 -0.32 -4.78 6.32
N VAL A 45 -0.09 -4.92 5.01
CA VAL A 45 0.45 -3.84 4.16
C VAL A 45 -0.52 -2.65 4.08
N LEU A 46 -1.81 -2.90 3.90
CA LEU A 46 -2.83 -1.85 3.89
C LEU A 46 -2.84 -1.05 5.20
N ASN A 47 -2.75 -1.74 6.34
CA ASN A 47 -2.69 -1.11 7.66
C ASN A 47 -1.45 -0.23 7.82
N ALA A 48 -0.28 -0.71 7.39
CA ALA A 48 0.97 0.06 7.42
C ALA A 48 0.85 1.34 6.58
N VAL A 49 0.31 1.25 5.36
CA VAL A 49 0.11 2.43 4.50
C VAL A 49 -0.92 3.40 5.09
N GLN A 50 -2.00 2.90 5.71
CA GLN A 50 -2.98 3.75 6.39
C GLN A 50 -2.36 4.47 7.60
N ALA A 51 -1.59 3.77 8.43
CA ALA A 51 -0.90 4.35 9.56
C ALA A 51 0.11 5.42 9.11
N PHE A 52 0.89 5.14 8.07
CA PHE A 52 1.79 6.11 7.46
C PHE A 52 1.07 7.37 6.96
N LYS A 53 -0.09 7.21 6.31
CA LYS A 53 -0.90 8.37 5.87
C LYS A 53 -1.40 9.19 7.05
N GLN A 54 -1.87 8.56 8.12
CA GLN A 54 -2.33 9.26 9.32
C GLN A 54 -1.18 10.01 9.99
N GLU A 55 -0.03 9.36 10.15
CA GLU A 55 1.15 9.97 10.75
C GLU A 55 1.65 11.14 9.91
N LYS A 56 1.65 11.01 8.58
CA LYS A 56 1.99 12.11 7.67
C LYS A 56 1.12 13.35 7.87
N GLN A 57 -0.16 13.19 8.20
CA GLN A 57 -1.06 14.31 8.46
C GLN A 57 -0.82 14.96 9.83
N LYS A 58 -0.44 14.17 10.84
CA LYS A 58 -0.25 14.65 12.22
C LYS A 58 1.15 15.20 12.48
N HIS A 59 2.17 14.52 11.97
CA HIS A 59 3.58 14.75 12.31
C HIS A 59 4.50 14.61 11.08
N ALA A 60 4.20 15.34 10.00
CA ALA A 60 4.97 15.28 8.75
C ALA A 60 6.50 15.44 8.93
N ALA A 61 6.93 16.30 9.87
CA ALA A 61 8.35 16.55 10.14
C ALA A 61 9.09 15.34 10.74
N HIS A 62 8.38 14.47 11.49
CA HIS A 62 8.96 13.30 12.17
C HIS A 62 8.64 11.99 11.44
N LEU A 63 8.07 12.06 10.24
CA LEU A 63 7.58 10.89 9.53
C LEU A 63 8.67 9.87 9.19
N LYS A 64 9.88 10.34 8.88
CA LYS A 64 11.04 9.46 8.57
C LYS A 64 11.53 8.70 9.82
N GLU A 65 11.53 9.38 10.97
CA GLU A 65 11.85 8.80 12.27
C GLU A 65 10.79 7.77 12.68
N TRP A 66 9.51 8.09 12.50
CA TRP A 66 8.42 7.14 12.71
C TRP A 66 8.55 5.89 11.85
N CYS A 67 8.89 6.04 10.56
CA CYS A 67 9.15 4.90 9.68
C CYS A 67 10.30 4.03 10.21
N SER A 68 11.41 4.64 10.64
CA SER A 68 12.54 3.91 11.23
C SER A 68 12.12 3.14 12.49
N HIS A 69 11.34 3.76 13.39
CA HIS A 69 10.87 3.12 14.62
C HIS A 69 9.89 1.97 14.37
N ASN A 70 9.17 2.00 13.25
CA ASN A 70 8.19 0.98 12.87
C ASN A 70 8.74 -0.05 11.88
N PHE A 71 10.04 -0.03 11.57
CA PHE A 71 10.68 -0.90 10.57
C PHE A 71 10.02 -0.82 9.19
N LEU A 72 9.64 0.40 8.82
CA LEU A 72 8.99 0.70 7.55
C LEU A 72 9.95 1.45 6.64
N ASN A 73 10.01 1.03 5.38
CA ASN A 73 10.82 1.68 4.39
C ASN A 73 10.12 2.96 3.91
N PHE A 74 10.63 4.11 4.35
CA PHE A 74 10.06 5.42 4.04
C PHE A 74 9.97 5.67 2.53
N LYS A 75 11.02 5.32 1.77
CA LYS A 75 11.06 5.55 0.31
C LYS A 75 9.97 4.74 -0.39
N ASN A 76 9.84 3.47 -0.01
CA ASN A 76 8.85 2.57 -0.60
C ASN A 76 7.44 3.04 -0.24
N LEU A 77 7.17 3.43 1.00
CA LEU A 77 5.86 3.98 1.39
C LEU A 77 5.49 5.27 0.64
N VAL A 78 6.46 6.17 0.41
CA VAL A 78 6.24 7.36 -0.42
C VAL A 78 5.93 6.96 -1.86
N MET A 79 6.64 5.97 -2.40
CA MET A 79 6.38 5.43 -3.74
C MET A 79 4.98 4.81 -3.84
N VAL A 80 4.56 4.03 -2.85
CA VAL A 80 3.20 3.47 -2.79
C VAL A 80 2.13 4.55 -2.85
N LEU A 81 2.29 5.68 -2.13
CA LEU A 81 1.34 6.79 -2.22
C LEU A 81 1.33 7.46 -3.60
N ARG A 82 2.49 7.53 -4.26
CA ARG A 82 2.62 8.07 -5.62
C ARG A 82 1.94 7.17 -6.64
N VAL A 83 2.21 5.87 -6.60
CA VAL A 83 1.60 4.86 -7.48
C VAL A 83 0.09 4.81 -7.26
N ARG A 84 -0.37 4.83 -6.01
CA ARG A 84 -1.81 4.89 -5.68
C ARG A 84 -2.47 6.11 -6.33
N LYS A 85 -1.81 7.28 -6.32
CA LYS A 85 -2.34 8.49 -6.96
C LYS A 85 -2.47 8.29 -8.47
N GLN A 86 -1.45 7.75 -9.13
CA GLN A 86 -1.49 7.46 -10.57
C GLN A 86 -2.60 6.48 -10.93
N LEU A 87 -2.71 5.36 -10.20
CA LEU A 87 -3.79 4.38 -10.40
C LEU A 87 -5.17 4.98 -10.19
N ARG A 88 -5.31 5.90 -9.23
CA ARG A 88 -6.56 6.65 -9.00
C ARG A 88 -6.89 7.53 -10.20
N ASP A 89 -5.92 8.28 -10.71
CA ASP A 89 -6.12 9.20 -11.83
C ASP A 89 -6.51 8.43 -13.10
N ILE A 90 -5.80 7.32 -13.41
CA ILE A 90 -6.15 6.40 -14.51
C ILE A 90 -7.55 5.81 -14.34
N ALA A 91 -7.90 5.33 -13.13
CA ALA A 91 -9.23 4.77 -12.89
C ALA A 91 -10.35 5.80 -13.12
N VAL A 92 -10.12 7.08 -12.78
CA VAL A 92 -11.07 8.16 -13.09
C VAL A 92 -11.16 8.40 -14.60
N GLU A 93 -10.04 8.40 -15.31
CA GLU A 93 -10.00 8.55 -16.78
C GLU A 93 -10.72 7.40 -17.50
N CYS A 94 -10.64 6.18 -16.97
CA CYS A 94 -11.41 5.03 -17.45
C CYS A 94 -12.90 5.08 -17.07
N GLY A 95 -13.38 6.15 -16.43
CA GLY A 95 -14.79 6.34 -16.06
C GLY A 95 -15.23 5.55 -14.82
N MET A 96 -14.29 5.10 -13.98
CA MET A 96 -14.61 4.28 -12.81
C MET A 96 -15.04 5.12 -11.61
N GLN A 97 -16.07 4.65 -10.89
CA GLN A 97 -16.48 5.28 -9.63
C GLN A 97 -15.65 4.77 -8.45
N ILE A 98 -14.74 5.62 -7.96
CA ILE A 98 -13.87 5.30 -6.84
C ILE A 98 -14.62 5.52 -5.52
N THR A 99 -15.19 4.45 -4.99
CA THR A 99 -15.84 4.43 -3.67
C THR A 99 -14.92 3.79 -2.62
N SER A 100 -14.99 4.22 -1.36
CA SER A 100 -14.32 3.50 -0.25
C SER A 100 -15.16 2.31 0.18
N CYS A 101 -14.54 1.18 0.48
CA CYS A 101 -15.23 0.00 0.99
C CYS A 101 -15.61 0.12 2.49
N GLY A 102 -15.26 1.23 3.17
CA GLY A 102 -15.66 1.49 4.55
C GLY A 102 -15.31 0.33 5.51
N VAL A 103 -16.31 -0.16 6.24
CA VAL A 103 -16.20 -1.25 7.23
C VAL A 103 -16.12 -2.64 6.58
N GLN A 104 -16.46 -2.78 5.29
CA GLN A 104 -16.39 -4.06 4.55
C GLN A 104 -14.98 -4.37 4.04
N ARG A 105 -13.96 -4.15 4.90
CA ARG A 105 -12.56 -4.50 4.63
C ARG A 105 -12.37 -5.99 4.39
N GLU A 106 -13.32 -6.79 4.85
CA GLU A 106 -13.38 -8.24 4.61
C GLU A 106 -13.39 -8.62 3.13
N LYS A 107 -13.91 -7.77 2.25
CA LYS A 107 -13.89 -8.05 0.80
C LYS A 107 -12.48 -7.98 0.20
N LEU A 108 -11.55 -7.26 0.84
CA LEU A 108 -10.14 -7.18 0.43
C LEU A 108 -9.33 -8.43 0.79
N ARG A 109 -9.96 -9.42 1.46
CA ARG A 109 -9.34 -10.69 1.84
C ARG A 109 -9.02 -11.58 0.65
N ASP A 110 -9.78 -11.43 -0.42
CA ASP A 110 -9.72 -12.34 -1.55
C ASP A 110 -8.73 -11.82 -2.59
N VAL A 111 -7.74 -12.64 -2.96
CA VAL A 111 -6.78 -12.37 -4.05
C VAL A 111 -7.52 -12.01 -5.34
N SER A 112 -8.75 -12.51 -5.47
CA SER A 112 -9.77 -12.10 -6.43
C SER A 112 -9.89 -10.59 -6.62
N ILE A 113 -9.62 -9.74 -5.59
CA ILE A 113 -9.62 -8.26 -5.67
C ILE A 113 -8.68 -7.73 -6.76
N ILE A 114 -7.51 -8.36 -6.91
CA ILE A 114 -6.49 -7.96 -7.89
C ILE A 114 -6.81 -8.59 -9.25
N ASP A 115 -7.48 -9.73 -9.25
CA ASP A 115 -7.94 -10.45 -10.45
C ASP A 115 -9.32 -10.01 -10.94
N TYR A 116 -9.99 -9.04 -10.31
CA TYR A 116 -11.25 -8.54 -10.85
C TYR A 116 -10.98 -7.97 -12.23
N GLU A 117 -11.81 -8.39 -13.18
CA GLU A 117 -11.80 -8.01 -14.60
C GLU A 117 -11.69 -6.49 -14.83
N TRP A 118 -12.15 -5.67 -13.88
CA TRP A 118 -12.04 -4.21 -13.93
C TRP A 118 -10.65 -3.65 -13.63
N VAL A 119 -9.80 -4.38 -12.91
CA VAL A 119 -8.43 -3.95 -12.52
C VAL A 119 -7.47 -4.11 -13.68
N GLN A 120 -7.68 -5.12 -14.55
CA GLN A 120 -6.78 -5.45 -15.65
C GLN A 120 -6.57 -4.28 -16.63
N PRO A 121 -7.62 -3.58 -17.13
CA PRO A 121 -7.43 -2.43 -18.01
C PRO A 121 -6.62 -1.29 -17.35
N VAL A 122 -6.84 -1.03 -16.07
CA VAL A 122 -6.11 0.00 -15.30
C VAL A 122 -4.64 -0.39 -15.14
N LEU A 123 -4.35 -1.66 -14.84
CA LEU A 123 -2.98 -2.16 -14.73
C LEU A 123 -2.25 -2.19 -16.06
N GLU A 124 -2.93 -2.53 -17.15
CA GLU A 124 -2.36 -2.48 -18.50
C GLU A 124 -1.98 -1.06 -18.88
N GLU A 125 -2.86 -0.09 -18.65
CA GLU A 125 -2.57 1.31 -18.94
C GLU A 125 -1.43 1.85 -18.06
N TYR A 126 -1.45 1.53 -16.76
CA TYR A 126 -0.36 1.86 -15.85
C TYR A 126 1.00 1.28 -16.31
N ARG A 127 1.02 0.01 -16.78
CA ARG A 127 2.24 -0.62 -17.31
C ARG A 127 2.74 0.05 -18.58
N LYS A 128 1.86 0.56 -19.44
CA LYS A 128 2.26 1.33 -20.63
C LYS A 128 2.90 2.65 -20.24
N ASP A 129 2.32 3.36 -19.27
CA ASP A 129 2.87 4.62 -18.77
C ASP A 129 4.23 4.42 -18.10
N VAL A 130 4.40 3.40 -17.25
CA VAL A 130 5.70 3.12 -16.62
C VAL A 130 6.79 2.85 -17.67
N LYS A 131 6.49 2.08 -18.71
CA LYS A 131 7.44 1.81 -19.82
C LYS A 131 7.74 3.03 -20.69
N LYS A 132 6.89 4.06 -20.68
CA LYS A 132 7.09 5.30 -21.43
C LYS A 132 8.08 6.25 -20.73
N TYR A 133 8.32 6.07 -19.43
CA TYR A 133 9.18 6.91 -18.60
C TYR A 133 10.35 6.15 -17.93
N ALA A 134 10.59 4.90 -18.32
CA ALA A 134 11.75 4.08 -17.94
C ALA A 134 12.74 4.00 -19.11
#